data_AF-A6VVK9-F1
#
_entry.id   AF-A6VVK9-F1
#
_cell.length_a   1.000
_cell.length_b   1.000
_cell.length_c   1.000
_cell.angle_alpha   90.00
_cell.angle_beta   90.00
_cell.angle_gamma   90.00
#
_symmetry.space_group_name_H-M   'P 1'
#
loop_
_entity.id
_entity.type
_entity.pdbx_description
1 polymer ?
#
loop_
_entity_poly.entity_id
_entity_poly.type
_entity_poly.pdbx_seq_one_letter_code
_entity_poly.pdbx_strand_id
1 'polypeptide(L)'
;MSMKDVLRKICSPVLGIFESGEGDFDYKSSHRTILIVLGLLCFLIGSVSLVMTLMTGEAAGIIPIMVFFLMGLVCEIVGLLGSDRAVARIWKRS
;
A
#
# COMPACT_ATOMS: atom_id res chain seq x y z
N MET A 1 10.46 -13.38 -18.32
CA MET A 1 10.12 -12.14 -17.60
C MET A 1 8.87 -12.44 -16.78
N SER A 2 8.97 -12.52 -15.46
CA SER A 2 7.85 -12.91 -14.61
C SER A 2 6.85 -11.73 -14.52
N MET A 3 5.54 -12.00 -14.46
CA MET A 3 4.52 -10.94 -14.31
C MET A 3 4.80 -10.02 -13.09
N LYS A 4 5.50 -10.55 -12.08
CA LYS A 4 5.98 -9.84 -10.90
C LYS A 4 6.96 -8.71 -11.25
N ASP A 5 7.83 -8.92 -12.24
CA ASP A 5 8.81 -7.92 -12.68
C ASP A 5 8.13 -6.73 -13.37
N VAL A 6 7.02 -6.98 -14.07
CA VAL A 6 6.23 -5.92 -14.73
C VAL A 6 5.53 -5.06 -13.70
N LEU A 7 4.87 -5.68 -12.71
CA LEU A 7 4.24 -4.96 -11.59
C LEU A 7 5.28 -4.18 -10.78
N ARG A 8 6.47 -4.74 -10.58
CA ARG A 8 7.58 -4.08 -9.86
C ARG A 8 8.13 -2.89 -10.64
N LYS A 9 8.16 -2.99 -11.97
CA LYS A 9 8.58 -1.91 -12.88
C LYS A 9 7.56 -0.76 -12.94
N ILE A 10 6.26 -1.06 -12.94
CA ILE A 10 5.19 -0.06 -12.87
C ILE A 10 5.20 0.64 -11.50
N CYS A 11 5.40 -0.12 -10.43
CA CYS A 11 5.48 0.42 -9.06
C CYS A 11 6.90 0.90 -8.68
N SER A 12 7.85 0.90 -9.63
CA SER A 12 9.24 1.31 -9.40
C SER A 12 9.43 2.72 -8.86
N PRO A 13 8.64 3.77 -9.20
CA PRO A 13 8.81 5.08 -8.58
C PRO A 13 8.40 5.08 -7.10
N VAL A 14 7.36 4.31 -6.74
CA VAL A 14 6.91 4.16 -5.35
C VAL A 14 7.91 3.30 -4.58
N LEU A 15 8.23 2.11 -5.09
CA LEU A 15 9.23 1.22 -4.49
C LEU A 15 10.59 1.91 -4.38
N GLY A 16 11.01 2.66 -5.40
CA GLY A 16 12.29 3.37 -5.41
C GLY A 16 12.42 4.38 -4.28
N ILE A 17 11.35 5.09 -3.90
CA ILE A 17 11.35 6.02 -2.75
C ILE A 17 11.55 5.25 -1.43
N PHE A 18 10.90 4.10 -1.28
CA PHE A 18 10.97 3.29 -0.07
C PHE A 18 12.24 2.42 0.02
N GLU A 19 12.73 1.88 -1.10
CA GLU A 19 13.93 1.05 -1.21
C GLU A 19 15.22 1.89 -1.27
N SER A 20 15.16 3.17 -1.67
CA SER A 20 16.35 4.05 -1.68
C SER A 20 16.73 4.46 -0.26
N GLY A 21 17.91 4.00 0.15
CA GLY A 21 18.62 4.31 1.38
C GLY A 21 19.91 3.49 1.41
N GLU A 22 20.85 3.80 2.28
CA GLU A 22 21.95 2.90 2.66
C GLU A 22 21.93 2.88 4.19
N GLY A 23 21.68 1.72 4.78
CA GLY A 23 21.44 1.60 6.22
C GLY A 23 21.00 0.19 6.57
N ASP A 24 21.47 -0.29 7.72
CA ASP A 24 21.09 -1.57 8.34
C ASP A 24 19.58 -1.56 8.62
N PHE A 25 18.90 -2.67 8.35
CA PHE A 25 17.44 -2.74 8.51
C PHE A 25 17.06 -3.95 9.37
N ASP A 26 16.52 -3.66 10.56
CA ASP A 26 15.96 -4.69 11.44
C ASP A 26 14.57 -5.11 10.93
N TYR A 27 14.57 -6.09 10.03
CA TYR A 27 13.36 -6.62 9.42
C TYR A 27 12.68 -7.65 10.31
N LYS A 28 11.36 -7.50 10.50
CA LYS A 28 10.50 -8.53 11.10
C LYS A 28 9.34 -8.84 10.16
N SER A 29 9.19 -10.12 9.81
CA SER A 29 8.14 -10.62 8.91
C SER A 29 6.72 -10.24 9.38
N SER A 30 6.49 -10.06 10.68
CA SER A 30 5.21 -9.60 11.22
C SER A 30 4.78 -8.21 10.73
N HIS A 31 5.72 -7.31 10.44
CA HIS A 31 5.39 -5.96 9.93
C HIS A 31 4.81 -6.02 8.51
N ARG A 32 5.26 -6.98 7.70
CA ARG A 32 4.72 -7.22 6.37
C ARG A 32 3.27 -7.67 6.44
N THR A 33 2.95 -8.60 7.34
CA THR A 33 1.58 -9.07 7.54
C THR A 33 0.66 -7.94 7.99
N ILE A 34 1.09 -7.12 8.96
CA ILE A 34 0.28 -5.97 9.41
C ILE A 34 0.06 -4.97 8.28
N LEU A 35 1.08 -4.70 7.45
CA LEU A 35 0.96 -3.79 6.31
C LEU A 35 -0.07 -4.30 5.28
N ILE A 36 -0.03 -5.60 4.96
CA ILE A 36 -0.97 -6.23 4.04
C ILE A 36 -2.38 -6.22 4.62
N VAL A 37 -2.55 -6.59 5.89
CA VAL A 37 -3.86 -6.62 6.55
C VAL A 37 -4.45 -5.21 6.62
N LEU A 38 -3.67 -4.21 7.01
CA LEU A 38 -4.11 -2.81 7.07
C LEU A 38 -4.45 -2.27 5.67
N GLY A 39 -3.62 -2.61 4.67
CA GLY A 39 -3.87 -2.29 3.27
C GLY A 39 -5.20 -2.82 2.80
N LEU A 40 -5.44 -4.12 3.01
CA LEU A 40 -6.65 -4.81 2.61
C LEU A 40 -7.88 -4.23 3.30
N LEU A 41 -7.80 -3.96 4.61
CA LEU A 41 -8.89 -3.32 5.36
C LEU A 41 -9.23 -1.94 4.79
N CYS A 42 -8.22 -1.08 4.57
CA CYS A 42 -8.44 0.25 4.02
C CYS A 42 -8.98 0.19 2.57
N PHE A 43 -8.47 -0.75 1.77
CA PHE A 43 -8.90 -0.96 0.40
C PHE A 43 -10.34 -1.44 0.32
N LEU A 44 -10.74 -2.39 1.18
CA LEU A 44 -12.11 -2.88 1.26
C LEU A 44 -13.08 -1.78 1.69
N ILE A 45 -12.76 -1.05 2.75
CA ILE A 45 -13.62 0.05 3.22
C ILE A 45 -13.72 1.13 2.15
N GLY A 46 -12.61 1.55 1.55
CA GLY A 46 -12.60 2.54 0.47
C GLY A 46 -13.42 2.08 -0.74
N SER A 47 -13.29 0.82 -1.15
CA SER A 47 -14.05 0.26 -2.28
C SER A 47 -15.55 0.20 -2.00
N VAL A 48 -15.95 -0.30 -0.82
CA VAL A 48 -17.36 -0.38 -0.42
C VAL A 48 -17.95 1.03 -0.33
N SER A 49 -17.25 1.96 0.32
CA SER A 49 -17.71 3.34 0.42
C SER A 49 -17.81 4.02 -0.96
N LEU A 50 -16.89 3.76 -1.88
CA LEU A 50 -16.95 4.29 -3.25
C LEU A 50 -18.19 3.77 -4.00
N VAL A 51 -18.47 2.47 -3.90
CA VAL A 51 -19.68 1.86 -4.50
C VAL A 51 -20.94 2.48 -3.90
N MET A 52 -21.00 2.64 -2.58
CA MET A 52 -22.14 3.25 -1.90
C MET A 52 -22.35 4.70 -2.36
N THR A 53 -21.29 5.50 -2.47
CA THR A 53 -21.35 6.87 -2.99
C THR A 53 -21.85 6.93 -4.43
N LEU A 54 -21.44 5.99 -5.29
CA LEU A 54 -21.95 5.92 -6.67
C LEU A 54 -23.43 5.56 -6.72
N MET A 55 -23.90 4.73 -5.79
CA MET A 55 -25.32 4.34 -5.71
C MET A 55 -26.21 5.44 -5.13
N THR A 56 -25.75 6.17 -4.11
CA THR A 56 -26.54 7.24 -3.48
C THR A 56 -26.45 8.57 -4.22
N GLY A 57 -25.41 8.76 -5.05
CA GLY A 57 -25.12 10.04 -5.70
C GLY A 57 -24.61 11.11 -4.73
N GLU A 58 -24.36 10.76 -3.46
CA GLU A 58 -23.89 11.68 -2.43
C GLU A 58 -22.37 11.65 -2.34
N ALA A 59 -21.72 12.71 -2.83
CA ALA A 59 -20.26 12.87 -2.77
C ALA A 59 -19.73 13.30 -1.38
N ALA A 60 -20.59 13.29 -0.34
CA ALA A 60 -20.30 13.84 1.00
C ALA A 60 -19.14 13.13 1.75
N GLY A 61 -18.56 12.07 1.18
CA GLY A 61 -17.42 11.34 1.74
C GLY A 61 -16.27 11.09 0.77
N ILE A 62 -16.24 11.72 -0.41
CA ILE A 62 -15.30 11.29 -1.46
C ILE A 62 -13.82 11.49 -1.10
N ILE A 63 -13.52 12.51 -0.28
CA ILE A 63 -12.16 12.79 0.19
C ILE A 63 -11.63 11.64 1.07
N PRO A 64 -12.27 11.27 2.20
CA PRO A 64 -11.79 10.16 3.01
C PRO A 64 -11.82 8.83 2.25
N ILE A 65 -12.82 8.60 1.39
CA ILE A 65 -12.89 7.39 0.53
C ILE A 65 -11.63 7.27 -0.33
N MET A 66 -11.27 8.34 -1.03
CA MET A 66 -10.10 8.34 -1.92
C MET A 66 -8.81 8.16 -1.13
N VAL A 67 -8.69 8.77 0.05
CA VAL A 67 -7.52 8.59 0.93
C VAL A 67 -7.39 7.13 1.39
N PHE A 68 -8.45 6.53 1.95
CA PHE A 68 -8.40 5.13 2.40
C PHE A 68 -8.15 4.17 1.24
N PHE A 69 -8.76 4.43 0.08
CA PHE A 69 -8.57 3.60 -1.11
C PHE A 69 -7.13 3.67 -1.63
N LEU A 70 -6.58 4.87 -1.83
CA LEU A 70 -5.20 5.05 -2.31
C LEU A 70 -4.17 4.54 -1.29
N MET A 71 -4.39 4.83 0.00
CA MET A 71 -3.52 4.37 1.07
C MET A 71 -3.50 2.84 1.17
N GLY A 72 -4.68 2.20 1.09
CA GLY A 72 -4.81 0.74 1.06
C GLY A 72 -4.04 0.13 -0.10
N LEU A 73 -4.22 0.71 -1.29
CA LEU A 73 -3.55 0.27 -2.52
C LEU A 73 -2.02 0.40 -2.42
N VAL A 74 -1.51 1.50 -1.85
CA VAL A 74 -0.06 1.67 -1.60
C VAL A 74 0.45 0.63 -0.61
N CYS A 75 -0.26 0.38 0.49
CA CYS A 75 0.11 -0.64 1.48
C CYS A 75 0.15 -2.05 0.88
N GLU A 76 -0.80 -2.39 0.00
CA GLU A 76 -0.83 -3.69 -0.68
C GLU A 76 0.30 -3.82 -1.71
N ILE A 77 0.58 -2.77 -2.49
CA ILE A 77 1.72 -2.74 -3.42
C ILE A 77 3.02 -2.97 -2.65
N VAL A 78 3.24 -2.24 -1.55
CA VAL A 78 4.48 -2.38 -0.78
C VAL A 78 4.54 -3.71 -0.02
N GLY A 79 3.41 -4.21 0.50
CA GLY A 79 3.35 -5.46 1.26
C GLY A 79 3.46 -6.72 0.39
N LEU A 80 2.81 -6.75 -0.76
CA LEU A 80 2.84 -7.89 -1.68
C LEU A 80 4.07 -7.86 -2.58
N LEU A 81 4.47 -6.68 -3.04
CA LEU A 81 5.44 -6.49 -4.12
C LEU A 81 6.74 -5.82 -3.69
N GLY A 82 6.73 -5.07 -2.60
CA GLY A 82 7.91 -4.42 -2.03
C GLY A 82 8.89 -5.42 -1.41
N SER A 83 10.17 -5.07 -1.43
CA SER A 83 11.20 -5.80 -0.70
C SER A 83 11.03 -5.63 0.81
N ASP A 84 11.61 -6.54 1.60
CA ASP A 84 11.68 -6.48 3.06
C ASP A 84 12.16 -5.10 3.58
N ARG A 85 13.02 -4.43 2.81
CA ARG A 85 13.49 -3.07 3.06
C ARG A 85 12.40 -1.99 2.95
N ALA A 86 11.55 -2.07 1.93
CA ALA A 86 10.46 -1.13 1.73
C ALA A 86 9.47 -1.18 2.89
N VAL A 87 9.19 -2.40 3.38
CA VAL A 87 8.36 -2.63 4.57
C VAL A 87 9.03 -2.03 5.81
N ALA A 88 10.33 -2.28 6.03
CA ALA A 88 11.05 -1.72 7.19
C ALA A 88 11.06 -0.18 7.20
N ARG A 89 11.21 0.45 6.03
CA ARG A 89 11.19 1.92 5.86
C ARG A 89 9.85 2.56 6.18
N ILE A 90 8.72 1.92 5.84
CA ILE A 90 7.39 2.39 6.28
C ILE A 90 7.30 2.44 7.80
N TRP A 91 7.86 1.44 8.47
CA TRP A 91 7.85 1.36 9.93
C TRP A 91 8.90 2.25 10.60
N LYS A 92 9.64 3.08 9.83
CA LYS A 92 10.67 4.00 10.33
C LYS A 92 11.73 3.32 11.22
N ARG A 93 11.90 2.00 11.08
CA ARG A 93 12.98 1.26 11.72
C ARG A 93 14.21 1.43 10.85
N SER A 94 14.98 2.47 11.18
CA SER A 94 16.27 2.80 10.61
C SER A 94 17.38 2.43 11.57
#